data_AF-A0A2U2N5D0-F1
#
_entry.id   AF-A0A2U2N5D0-F1
#
_cell.length_a   1.000
_cell.length_b   1.000
_cell.length_c   1.000
_cell.angle_alpha   90.00
_cell.angle_beta   90.00
_cell.angle_gamma   90.00
#
_symmetry.space_group_name_H-M   'P 1'
#
loop_
_entity.id
_entity.type
_entity.pdbx_description
1 polymer ?
#
loop_
_entity_poly.entity_id
_entity_poly.type
_entity_poly.pdbx_seq_one_letter_code
_entity_poly.pdbx_strand_id
1 'polypeptide(L)'
;MAFIPYPPAPEFGWYADDQPTDQAADQPTNAAVEPDSAASAPETSAADALQSVTDPAIAPTESVSDIADAPTPAEGTPHAAEHDIEDWDSTVLSPSFTSKAPQKVYLLHNDLTGQTIVIDKSTLLGRKPSMDVPQGAKSERIEDPTRTTSRNHAAISIDTDGALWIEDYGSLNGTYIIKDGQETQVVKGTPLKLDAPATVRIGDQFFNFTEQAN
;
A
#
# COMPACT_ATOMS: atom_id res chain seq x y z
N MET A 1 -3.11 23.43 -38.67
CA MET A 1 -2.35 22.85 -37.53
C MET A 1 -1.50 23.95 -36.94
N ALA A 2 -1.80 24.42 -35.73
CA ALA A 2 -1.02 25.47 -35.06
C ALA A 2 0.25 24.85 -34.46
N PHE A 3 1.42 25.25 -34.97
CA PHE A 3 2.71 24.89 -34.42
C PHE A 3 3.01 25.83 -33.25
N ILE A 4 2.91 25.32 -32.02
CA ILE A 4 3.30 26.08 -30.83
C ILE A 4 4.83 25.93 -30.73
N PRO A 5 5.63 27.01 -30.87
CA PRO A 5 7.07 26.90 -30.72
C PRO A 5 7.42 26.56 -29.26
N TYR A 6 8.42 25.69 -29.08
CA TYR A 6 8.98 25.35 -27.78
C TYR A 6 9.53 26.63 -27.09
N PRO A 7 9.37 26.80 -25.77
CA PRO A 7 10.04 27.88 -25.06
C PRO A 7 11.57 27.71 -25.12
N PRO A 8 12.34 28.81 -25.13
CA PRO A 8 13.79 28.75 -25.09
C PRO A 8 14.27 28.13 -23.76
N ALA A 9 15.41 27.45 -23.80
CA ALA A 9 16.03 26.89 -22.60
C ALA A 9 16.39 28.00 -21.60
N PRO A 10 16.26 27.75 -20.28
CA PRO A 10 16.61 28.74 -19.26
C PRO A 10 18.11 29.06 -19.30
N GLU A 11 18.46 30.35 -19.30
CA GLU A 11 19.84 30.82 -19.35
C GLU A 11 20.58 30.55 -18.03
N PHE A 12 21.78 29.95 -18.12
CA PHE A 12 22.72 29.82 -17.01
C PHE A 12 23.36 31.19 -16.71
N GLY A 13 22.80 31.95 -15.79
CA GLY A 13 23.36 33.27 -15.45
C GLY A 13 22.74 34.04 -14.28
N TRP A 14 21.95 33.41 -13.41
CA TRP A 14 21.18 34.13 -12.38
C TRP A 14 21.77 34.13 -10.96
N TYR A 15 23.01 33.68 -10.78
CA TYR A 15 23.75 33.90 -9.54
C TYR A 15 25.22 34.18 -9.86
N ALA A 16 25.49 35.36 -10.40
CA ALA A 16 26.84 35.88 -10.56
C ALA A 16 26.95 37.33 -10.03
N ASP A 17 26.28 37.62 -8.92
CA ASP A 17 26.44 38.89 -8.21
C ASP A 17 26.47 38.62 -6.70
N ASP A 18 27.67 38.33 -6.21
CA ASP A 18 28.25 38.85 -4.96
C ASP A 18 29.65 38.24 -4.80
N GLN A 19 30.63 38.83 -5.49
CA GLN A 19 32.02 38.73 -5.06
C GLN A 19 32.40 40.03 -4.35
N PRO A 20 32.72 39.99 -3.04
CA PRO A 20 33.66 40.95 -2.50
C PRO A 20 35.08 40.48 -2.85
N THR A 21 35.72 41.15 -3.80
CA THR A 21 37.17 41.20 -3.93
C THR A 21 37.76 42.03 -2.78
N ASP A 22 38.57 41.43 -1.90
CA ASP A 22 39.97 41.82 -1.74
C ASP A 22 40.73 40.90 -0.75
N GLN A 23 41.76 40.25 -1.30
CA GLN A 23 43.11 40.03 -0.77
C GLN A 23 43.38 39.73 0.73
N ALA A 24 43.96 38.52 0.89
CA ALA A 24 45.29 38.26 1.47
C ALA A 24 45.52 38.24 3.00
N ALA A 25 46.07 37.09 3.40
CA ALA A 25 47.13 36.86 4.39
C ALA A 25 46.78 36.66 5.88
N ASP A 26 47.46 35.65 6.43
CA ASP A 26 47.81 35.36 7.83
C ASP A 26 46.74 34.94 8.86
N GLN A 27 46.82 33.65 9.25
CA GLN A 27 46.66 33.20 10.65
C GLN A 27 47.90 33.62 11.47
N PRO A 28 47.96 33.63 12.83
CA PRO A 28 47.01 33.16 13.85
C PRO A 28 46.84 34.14 15.07
N THR A 29 46.02 33.79 16.08
CA THR A 29 46.30 33.85 17.56
C THR A 29 45.05 34.05 18.46
N ASN A 30 44.96 33.18 19.47
CA ASN A 30 44.41 33.28 20.84
C ASN A 30 43.40 34.37 21.25
N ALA A 31 42.26 33.93 21.81
CA ALA A 31 41.66 34.25 23.13
C ALA A 31 40.16 33.83 23.10
N ALA A 32 39.72 32.77 23.77
CA ALA A 32 39.34 32.67 25.19
C ALA A 32 38.20 33.61 25.63
N VAL A 33 37.21 33.03 26.35
CA VAL A 33 36.14 33.63 27.20
C VAL A 33 34.85 34.02 26.44
N GLU A 34 33.60 33.66 26.76
CA GLU A 34 32.85 32.76 27.66
C GLU A 34 31.35 32.77 27.16
N PRO A 35 30.44 31.94 27.69
CA PRO A 35 29.08 31.74 27.16
C PRO A 35 28.05 32.70 27.77
N ASP A 36 27.04 33.13 27.01
CA ASP A 36 25.83 33.72 27.58
C ASP A 36 24.61 32.87 27.23
N SER A 37 24.12 32.17 28.25
CA SER A 37 22.82 31.53 28.32
C SER A 37 21.96 32.33 29.30
N ALA A 38 20.93 33.00 28.79
CA ALA A 38 19.73 33.37 29.54
C ALA A 38 18.62 33.70 28.53
N ALA A 39 17.67 32.78 28.30
CA ALA A 39 16.39 32.70 29.02
C ALA A 39 15.40 33.81 28.63
N SER A 40 14.33 33.43 27.91
CA SER A 40 12.96 33.90 28.16
C SER A 40 11.95 32.96 27.52
N ALA A 41 10.94 32.61 28.32
CA ALA A 41 9.98 31.52 28.16
C ALA A 41 8.84 31.80 27.16
N PRO A 42 8.10 30.77 26.70
CA PRO A 42 6.75 30.95 26.20
C PRO A 42 5.74 31.01 27.35
N GLU A 43 4.93 32.07 27.36
CA GLU A 43 3.81 32.27 28.28
C GLU A 43 2.73 31.20 28.07
N THR A 44 2.31 30.62 29.18
CA THR A 44 1.12 29.79 29.33
C THR A 44 -0.12 30.67 29.47
N SER A 45 -1.23 30.29 28.83
CA SER A 45 -2.54 30.62 29.38
C SER A 45 -3.52 29.48 29.10
N ALA A 46 -4.15 29.07 30.19
CA ALA A 46 -4.97 27.89 30.34
C ALA A 46 -6.45 28.27 30.41
N ALA A 47 -7.27 27.25 30.18
CA ALA A 47 -8.61 27.04 30.72
C ALA A 47 -9.74 27.95 30.20
N ASP A 48 -10.63 27.34 29.42
CA ASP A 48 -12.06 27.47 29.70
C ASP A 48 -12.67 26.07 29.76
N ALA A 49 -13.50 25.86 30.78
CA ALA A 49 -13.98 24.59 31.25
C ALA A 49 -15.50 24.51 31.11
N LEU A 50 -15.98 23.27 31.15
CA LEU A 50 -17.35 22.82 31.43
C LEU A 50 -18.29 22.72 30.22
N GLN A 51 -18.62 21.47 29.86
CA GLN A 51 -19.93 20.93 30.26
C GLN A 51 -19.99 19.40 30.10
N SER A 52 -20.11 18.74 31.24
CA SER A 52 -20.60 17.37 31.40
C SER A 52 -22.11 17.32 31.22
N VAL A 53 -22.63 16.28 30.58
CA VAL A 53 -23.92 15.56 30.77
C VAL A 53 -23.97 14.52 29.64
N THR A 54 -24.39 13.26 29.73
CA THR A 54 -25.00 12.40 30.74
C THR A 54 -25.02 11.01 30.08
N ASP A 55 -24.62 9.99 30.82
CA ASP A 55 -24.98 8.59 30.57
C ASP A 55 -26.53 8.45 30.70
N PRO A 56 -27.17 7.61 29.88
CA PRO A 56 -27.68 6.40 30.51
C PRO A 56 -27.49 5.13 29.66
N ALA A 57 -26.96 4.11 30.33
CA ALA A 57 -27.17 2.69 30.10
C ALA A 57 -28.54 2.32 29.50
N ILE A 58 -28.53 1.46 28.47
CA ILE A 58 -29.55 0.41 28.27
C ILE A 58 -28.86 -0.85 27.72
N ALA A 59 -28.60 -1.82 28.59
CA ALA A 59 -28.82 -3.23 28.30
C ALA A 59 -29.89 -3.70 29.28
N PRO A 60 -30.91 -4.43 28.82
CA PRO A 60 -30.87 -5.86 29.11
C PRO A 60 -31.38 -6.75 27.97
N THR A 61 -30.65 -7.85 27.81
CA THR A 61 -31.13 -9.23 27.66
C THR A 61 -32.64 -9.45 27.66
N GLU A 62 -33.17 -9.98 26.56
CA GLU A 62 -34.35 -10.84 26.58
C GLU A 62 -33.92 -12.25 26.14
N SER A 63 -34.06 -13.18 27.07
CA SER A 63 -34.08 -14.62 26.85
C SER A 63 -35.55 -15.05 26.84
N VAL A 64 -35.94 -15.96 25.94
CA VAL A 64 -36.39 -17.33 26.26
C VAL A 64 -37.22 -17.95 25.11
N SER A 65 -37.04 -19.27 24.97
CA SER A 65 -37.94 -20.25 24.33
C SER A 65 -37.97 -20.20 22.79
N ASP A 66 -37.59 -21.27 22.09
CA ASP A 66 -38.33 -22.54 22.11
C ASP A 66 -37.41 -23.78 22.07
N ILE A 67 -37.80 -24.76 22.88
CA ILE A 67 -37.33 -26.14 22.90
C ILE A 67 -38.42 -27.00 22.27
N ALA A 68 -37.98 -28.03 21.55
CA ALA A 68 -38.73 -29.21 21.09
C ALA A 68 -39.54 -29.06 19.80
N ASP A 69 -39.12 -29.78 18.76
CA ASP A 69 -39.77 -31.07 18.48
C ASP A 69 -38.86 -31.95 17.61
N ALA A 70 -38.43 -33.06 18.17
CA ALA A 70 -38.01 -34.25 17.43
C ALA A 70 -38.79 -35.41 18.04
N PRO A 71 -39.46 -36.22 17.22
CA PRO A 71 -39.08 -37.64 17.19
C PRO A 71 -39.08 -38.25 15.76
N THR A 72 -37.94 -38.87 15.43
CA THR A 72 -37.71 -40.29 15.08
C THR A 72 -38.86 -41.16 14.51
N PRO A 73 -38.56 -42.37 13.98
CA PRO A 73 -37.99 -42.77 12.69
C PRO A 73 -39.02 -43.54 11.81
N ALA A 74 -38.76 -43.70 10.51
CA ALA A 74 -39.42 -44.75 9.73
C ALA A 74 -38.37 -45.50 8.90
N GLU A 75 -37.99 -46.64 9.45
CA GLU A 75 -37.28 -47.74 8.83
C GLU A 75 -38.09 -48.28 7.63
N GLY A 76 -37.47 -48.30 6.45
CA GLY A 76 -37.95 -48.99 5.27
C GLY A 76 -36.89 -49.98 4.82
N THR A 77 -37.14 -51.25 5.11
CA THR A 77 -36.35 -52.47 4.89
C THR A 77 -35.74 -52.66 3.48
N PRO A 78 -34.73 -53.54 3.36
CA PRO A 78 -33.72 -53.55 2.30
C PRO A 78 -34.19 -54.27 1.03
N HIS A 79 -33.68 -53.83 -0.11
CA HIS A 79 -33.64 -54.66 -1.31
C HIS A 79 -32.20 -54.78 -1.79
N ALA A 80 -31.66 -55.98 -1.66
CA ALA A 80 -30.49 -56.42 -2.38
C ALA A 80 -30.80 -56.34 -3.87
N ALA A 81 -30.06 -55.48 -4.57
CA ALA A 81 -29.79 -55.64 -5.97
C ALA A 81 -28.29 -55.37 -6.11
N GLU A 82 -27.53 -56.45 -6.25
CA GLU A 82 -26.20 -56.44 -6.81
C GLU A 82 -26.25 -55.69 -8.14
N HIS A 83 -25.68 -54.49 -8.16
CA HIS A 83 -25.24 -53.83 -9.38
C HIS A 83 -23.82 -53.32 -9.12
N ASP A 84 -22.90 -54.24 -9.40
CA ASP A 84 -21.67 -54.01 -10.16
C ASP A 84 -21.71 -52.68 -10.93
N ILE A 85 -21.13 -51.62 -10.33
CA ILE A 85 -20.66 -50.43 -11.04
C ILE A 85 -19.28 -50.06 -10.50
N GLU A 86 -18.31 -50.93 -10.78
CA GLU A 86 -16.91 -50.55 -10.93
C GLU A 86 -16.79 -49.55 -12.10
N ASP A 87 -17.10 -48.26 -11.88
CA ASP A 87 -16.58 -47.10 -12.64
C ASP A 87 -17.02 -45.78 -11.98
N TRP A 88 -16.69 -45.57 -10.70
CA TRP A 88 -16.87 -44.27 -10.02
C TRP A 88 -15.55 -43.53 -9.81
N ASP A 89 -14.54 -43.89 -10.59
CA ASP A 89 -13.24 -43.23 -10.65
C ASP A 89 -13.07 -42.57 -12.02
N SER A 90 -13.77 -41.46 -12.26
CA SER A 90 -13.38 -40.40 -13.21
C SER A 90 -14.47 -39.36 -13.39
N THR A 91 -14.79 -38.62 -12.32
CA THR A 91 -15.12 -37.20 -12.54
C THR A 91 -13.89 -36.37 -12.20
N VAL A 92 -12.78 -36.68 -12.88
CA VAL A 92 -11.69 -35.74 -13.01
C VAL A 92 -12.24 -34.59 -13.84
N LEU A 93 -12.56 -33.48 -13.19
CA LEU A 93 -12.81 -32.21 -13.86
C LEU A 93 -11.67 -32.02 -14.87
N SER A 94 -11.99 -32.02 -16.15
CA SER A 94 -11.00 -31.86 -17.19
C SER A 94 -10.22 -30.57 -16.88
N PRO A 95 -8.88 -30.57 -16.89
CA PRO A 95 -8.07 -29.35 -16.87
C PRO A 95 -8.22 -28.58 -18.19
N SER A 96 -9.38 -28.69 -18.83
CA SER A 96 -9.80 -28.10 -20.09
C SER A 96 -11.14 -27.36 -19.97
N PHE A 97 -11.69 -27.18 -18.75
CA PHE A 97 -12.56 -26.01 -18.46
C PHE A 97 -11.72 -24.73 -18.28
N THR A 98 -10.73 -24.60 -19.15
CA THR A 98 -9.64 -23.63 -19.15
C THR A 98 -9.88 -22.60 -20.23
N SER A 99 -9.73 -21.33 -19.87
CA SER A 99 -8.89 -20.39 -20.62
C SER A 99 -8.65 -19.14 -19.77
N LYS A 100 -7.96 -19.33 -18.64
CA LYS A 100 -7.00 -18.35 -18.16
C LYS A 100 -5.95 -19.16 -17.44
N ALA A 101 -4.71 -19.12 -17.91
CA ALA A 101 -3.58 -19.68 -17.19
C ALA A 101 -3.66 -19.26 -15.71
N PRO A 102 -3.11 -20.03 -14.74
CA PRO A 102 -3.04 -19.56 -13.36
C PRO A 102 -2.45 -18.14 -13.39
N GLN A 103 -3.25 -17.15 -13.01
CA GLN A 103 -2.75 -15.78 -12.94
C GLN A 103 -1.65 -15.81 -11.89
N LYS A 104 -0.44 -15.45 -12.30
CA LYS A 104 0.71 -15.40 -11.40
C LYS A 104 0.33 -14.54 -10.20
N VAL A 105 0.46 -15.12 -9.01
CA VAL A 105 0.21 -14.42 -7.76
C VAL A 105 1.53 -13.82 -7.32
N TYR A 106 1.53 -12.55 -6.94
CA TYR A 106 2.71 -11.87 -6.43
C TYR A 106 2.50 -11.46 -4.98
N LEU A 107 3.59 -11.24 -4.26
CA LEU A 107 3.59 -10.82 -2.87
C LEU A 107 4.38 -9.54 -2.73
N LEU A 108 3.82 -8.58 -1.98
CA LEU A 108 4.54 -7.46 -1.41
C LEU A 108 4.75 -7.74 0.08
N HIS A 109 5.99 -7.99 0.49
CA HIS A 109 6.34 -8.25 1.88
C HIS A 109 7.19 -7.11 2.46
N ASN A 110 6.75 -6.51 3.56
CA ASN A 110 7.50 -5.50 4.29
C ASN A 110 8.14 -6.12 5.54
N ASP A 111 9.47 -6.18 5.58
CA ASP A 111 10.22 -6.75 6.71
C ASP A 111 10.10 -5.92 8.00
N LEU A 112 9.87 -4.60 7.89
CA LEU A 112 9.80 -3.70 9.05
C LEU A 112 8.49 -3.88 9.83
N THR A 113 7.37 -3.99 9.11
CA THR A 113 6.04 -4.16 9.72
C THR A 113 5.61 -5.63 9.80
N GLY A 114 6.26 -6.52 9.04
CA GLY A 114 5.84 -7.91 8.86
C GLY A 114 4.60 -8.06 7.96
N GLN A 115 4.10 -6.97 7.36
CA GLN A 115 2.91 -6.99 6.53
C GLN A 115 3.19 -7.68 5.18
N THR A 116 2.31 -8.61 4.81
CA THR A 116 2.30 -9.23 3.47
C THR A 116 1.00 -8.91 2.75
N ILE A 117 1.11 -8.36 1.54
CA ILE A 117 -0.02 -8.04 0.67
C ILE A 117 0.06 -8.93 -0.56
N VAL A 118 -1.01 -9.69 -0.82
CA VAL A 118 -1.12 -10.55 -2.00
C VAL A 118 -1.59 -9.71 -3.20
N ILE A 119 -0.97 -9.89 -4.36
CA ILE A 119 -1.31 -9.22 -5.61
C ILE A 119 -1.75 -10.29 -6.62
N ASP A 120 -3.05 -10.60 -6.59
CA ASP A 120 -3.74 -11.53 -7.51
C ASP A 120 -4.51 -10.79 -8.62
N LYS A 121 -4.74 -9.50 -8.43
CA LYS A 121 -5.49 -8.60 -9.31
C LYS A 121 -5.01 -7.16 -9.13
N SER A 122 -5.50 -6.25 -9.96
CA SER A 122 -5.18 -4.82 -9.82
C SER A 122 -5.49 -4.34 -8.40
N THR A 123 -4.51 -3.75 -7.73
CA THR A 123 -4.55 -3.44 -6.29
C THR A 123 -4.15 -1.99 -6.06
N LEU A 124 -5.06 -1.22 -5.46
CA LEU A 124 -4.78 0.13 -4.96
C LEU A 124 -4.17 0.03 -3.56
N LEU A 125 -3.05 0.71 -3.37
CA LEU A 125 -2.25 0.68 -2.15
C LEU A 125 -2.27 2.05 -1.46
N GLY A 126 -2.42 2.04 -0.14
CA GLY A 126 -2.25 3.24 0.68
C GLY A 126 -2.63 3.04 2.13
N ARG A 127 -2.41 4.04 3.00
CA ARG A 127 -2.67 3.90 4.45
C ARG A 127 -4.15 3.77 4.82
N LYS A 128 -5.01 4.28 3.92
CA LYS A 128 -6.48 4.29 4.04
C LYS A 128 -7.06 4.52 2.64
N PRO A 129 -7.00 3.51 1.75
CA PRO A 129 -7.52 3.65 0.40
C PRO A 129 -9.01 3.97 0.49
N SER A 130 -9.40 5.06 -0.14
CA SER A 130 -10.77 5.59 -0.10
C SER A 130 -11.37 5.82 -1.49
N MET A 131 -10.62 5.49 -2.54
CA MET A 131 -11.09 5.58 -3.92
C MET A 131 -11.90 4.34 -4.27
N ASP A 132 -13.00 4.53 -5.02
CA ASP A 132 -13.72 3.42 -5.62
C ASP A 132 -12.81 2.78 -6.68
N VAL A 133 -12.51 1.49 -6.50
CA VAL A 133 -11.69 0.74 -7.44
C VAL A 133 -12.60 0.05 -8.46
N PRO A 134 -12.24 0.02 -9.76
CA PRO A 134 -13.07 -0.60 -10.79
C PRO A 134 -13.34 -2.08 -10.49
N GLN A 135 -14.42 -2.63 -11.06
CA GLN A 135 -14.78 -4.04 -10.87
C GLN A 135 -13.60 -4.96 -11.24
N GLY A 136 -13.21 -5.81 -10.29
CA GLY A 136 -12.07 -6.71 -10.45
C GLY A 136 -10.75 -6.20 -9.88
N ALA A 137 -10.70 -4.96 -9.38
CA ALA A 137 -9.59 -4.47 -8.57
C ALA A 137 -9.90 -4.59 -7.06
N LYS A 138 -8.88 -4.50 -6.22
CA LYS A 138 -9.02 -4.42 -4.77
C LYS A 138 -8.25 -3.23 -4.20
N SER A 139 -8.58 -2.87 -2.97
CA SER A 139 -7.87 -1.84 -2.20
C SER A 139 -7.24 -2.50 -0.98
N GLU A 140 -5.94 -2.35 -0.83
CA GLU A 140 -5.18 -2.92 0.27
C GLU A 140 -4.58 -1.81 1.12
N ARG A 141 -4.70 -1.97 2.44
CA ARG A 141 -4.18 -1.00 3.39
C ARG A 141 -2.71 -1.28 3.69
N ILE A 142 -1.86 -0.29 3.49
CA ILE A 142 -0.47 -0.32 3.92
C ILE A 142 -0.37 0.06 5.40
N GLU A 143 0.33 -0.78 6.16
CA GLU A 143 0.81 -0.44 7.50
C GLU A 143 2.03 0.45 7.40
N ASP A 144 1.90 1.64 7.97
CA ASP A 144 2.90 2.71 7.84
C ASP A 144 3.01 3.48 9.16
N PRO A 145 3.82 3.00 10.11
CA PRO A 145 4.03 3.65 11.40
C PRO A 145 4.58 5.07 11.27
N THR A 146 5.35 5.35 10.21
CA THR A 146 5.97 6.66 9.96
C THR A 146 5.01 7.67 9.33
N ARG A 147 3.79 7.24 8.95
CA ARG A 147 2.73 8.08 8.36
C ARG A 147 3.12 8.80 7.07
N THR A 148 4.07 8.23 6.33
CA THR A 148 4.56 8.73 5.03
C THR A 148 3.79 8.20 3.82
N THR A 149 3.03 7.12 3.96
CA THR A 149 2.15 6.60 2.93
C THR A 149 0.88 7.48 2.82
N SER A 150 0.46 7.74 1.58
CA SER A 150 -0.71 8.57 1.28
C SER A 150 -1.99 7.72 1.41
N ARG A 151 -3.16 8.37 1.45
CA ARG A 151 -4.45 7.64 1.51
C ARG A 151 -4.59 6.67 0.34
N ASN A 152 -4.41 7.20 -0.86
CA ASN A 152 -4.24 6.46 -2.11
C ASN A 152 -2.83 6.83 -2.57
N HIS A 153 -1.89 5.89 -2.53
CA HIS A 153 -0.48 6.18 -2.75
C HIS A 153 -0.03 5.69 -4.13
N ALA A 154 -0.21 4.40 -4.39
CA ALA A 154 0.13 3.79 -5.67
C ALA A 154 -0.92 2.75 -6.04
N ALA A 155 -1.02 2.40 -7.31
CA ALA A 155 -1.78 1.23 -7.74
C ALA A 155 -0.90 0.31 -8.57
N ILE A 156 -1.06 -0.99 -8.35
CA ILE A 156 -0.49 -2.02 -9.20
C ILE A 156 -1.62 -2.53 -10.09
N SER A 157 -1.41 -2.55 -11.40
CA SER A 157 -2.36 -3.04 -12.39
C SER A 157 -1.78 -4.25 -13.10
N ILE A 158 -2.64 -5.21 -13.44
CA ILE A 158 -2.28 -6.39 -14.23
C ILE A 158 -2.89 -6.23 -15.62
N ASP A 159 -2.03 -6.23 -16.65
CA ASP A 159 -2.47 -6.17 -18.04
C ASP A 159 -3.11 -7.49 -18.49
N THR A 160 -3.81 -7.46 -19.63
CA THR A 160 -4.32 -8.64 -20.32
C THR A 160 -3.24 -9.68 -20.65
N ASP A 161 -2.00 -9.25 -20.89
CA ASP A 161 -0.84 -10.12 -21.13
C ASP A 161 -0.27 -10.74 -19.82
N GLY A 162 -0.75 -10.29 -18.66
CA GLY A 162 -0.22 -10.66 -17.34
C GLY A 162 0.97 -9.82 -16.89
N ALA A 163 1.39 -8.84 -17.69
CA ALA A 163 2.41 -7.87 -17.30
C ALA A 163 1.89 -6.95 -16.18
N LEU A 164 2.74 -6.72 -15.17
CA LEU A 164 2.45 -5.86 -14.05
C LEU A 164 2.95 -4.44 -14.30
N TRP A 165 2.13 -3.48 -13.90
CA TRP A 165 2.42 -2.06 -13.98
C TRP A 165 2.16 -1.42 -12.64
N ILE A 166 3.02 -0.50 -12.24
CA ILE A 166 2.81 0.33 -11.04
C ILE A 166 2.69 1.79 -11.45
N GLU A 167 1.75 2.48 -10.85
CA GLU A 167 1.50 3.91 -11.06
C GLU A 167 1.38 4.61 -9.71
N ASP A 168 1.98 5.81 -9.62
CA ASP A 168 1.83 6.68 -8.47
C ASP A 168 0.55 7.52 -8.58
N TYR A 169 -0.21 7.64 -7.49
CA TYR A 169 -1.48 8.35 -7.45
C TYR A 169 -1.36 9.79 -6.91
N GLY A 170 -0.20 10.41 -7.09
CA GLY A 170 0.12 11.75 -6.58
C GLY A 170 0.49 11.70 -5.10
N SER A 171 1.32 10.73 -4.73
CA SER A 171 1.79 10.61 -3.35
C SER A 171 2.74 11.74 -2.98
N LEU A 172 2.75 12.14 -1.70
CA LEU A 172 3.63 13.21 -1.23
C LEU A 172 5.11 12.78 -1.18
N ASN A 173 5.37 11.55 -0.76
CA ASN A 173 6.72 11.02 -0.55
C ASN A 173 7.26 10.20 -1.74
N GLY A 174 6.41 9.97 -2.74
CA GLY A 174 6.76 9.26 -3.97
C GLY A 174 6.71 7.74 -3.86
N THR A 175 6.62 7.11 -5.04
CA THR A 175 6.71 5.67 -5.25
C THR A 175 7.96 5.36 -6.08
N TYR A 176 8.72 4.33 -5.71
CA TYR A 176 9.97 3.96 -6.39
C TYR A 176 10.07 2.45 -6.58
N ILE A 177 10.69 2.04 -7.68
CA ILE A 177 11.04 0.65 -7.96
C ILE A 177 12.56 0.55 -7.85
N ILE A 178 13.04 -0.36 -7.01
CA ILE A 178 14.45 -0.63 -6.79
C ILE A 178 14.73 -2.02 -7.36
N LYS A 179 15.58 -2.10 -8.37
CA LYS A 179 15.96 -3.35 -9.03
C LYS A 179 17.45 -3.33 -9.33
N ASP A 180 18.16 -4.40 -8.97
CA ASP A 180 19.62 -4.52 -9.16
C ASP A 180 20.41 -3.33 -8.58
N GLY A 181 19.92 -2.74 -7.48
CA GLY A 181 20.52 -1.56 -6.84
C GLY A 181 20.22 -0.22 -7.52
N GLN A 182 19.50 -0.22 -8.65
CA GLN A 182 19.04 0.99 -9.32
C GLN A 182 17.62 1.37 -8.87
N GLU A 183 17.47 2.59 -8.38
CA GLU A 183 16.17 3.17 -8.01
C GLU A 183 15.57 3.97 -9.18
N THR A 184 14.34 3.65 -9.54
CA THR A 184 13.57 4.34 -10.58
C THR A 184 12.29 4.90 -9.97
N GLN A 185 12.08 6.21 -10.08
CA GLN A 185 10.88 6.87 -9.58
C GLN A 185 9.68 6.60 -10.49
N VAL A 186 8.56 6.18 -9.90
CA VAL A 186 7.26 6.08 -10.57
C VAL A 186 6.57 7.43 -10.42
N VAL A 187 6.33 8.11 -11.53
CA VAL A 187 5.69 9.43 -11.54
C VAL A 187 4.21 9.27 -11.90
N LYS A 188 3.36 10.09 -11.28
CA LYS A 188 1.92 10.11 -11.57
C LYS A 188 1.65 10.29 -13.07
N GLY A 189 0.77 9.45 -13.63
CA GLY A 189 0.40 9.47 -15.04
C GLY A 189 1.40 8.74 -15.96
N THR A 190 2.49 8.21 -15.40
CA THR A 190 3.50 7.46 -16.14
C THR A 190 3.65 6.08 -15.48
N PRO A 191 2.78 5.12 -15.82
CA PRO A 191 2.89 3.76 -15.30
C PRO A 191 4.21 3.13 -15.73
N LEU A 192 4.90 2.50 -14.79
CA LEU A 192 6.15 1.78 -15.03
C LEU A 192 5.95 0.28 -14.89
N LYS A 193 6.68 -0.49 -15.70
CA LYS A 193 6.63 -1.93 -15.64
C LYS A 193 7.26 -2.42 -14.34
N LEU A 194 6.60 -3.33 -13.64
CA LEU A 194 7.06 -3.95 -12.41
C LEU A 194 7.32 -5.44 -12.67
N ASP A 195 8.58 -5.87 -12.56
CA ASP A 195 8.97 -7.27 -12.72
C ASP A 195 9.55 -7.80 -11.40
N ALA A 196 9.15 -9.01 -10.99
CA ALA A 196 9.72 -9.70 -9.83
C ALA A 196 11.04 -10.42 -10.21
N PRO A 197 12.01 -10.54 -9.29
CA PRO A 197 12.06 -9.90 -7.97
C PRO A 197 12.46 -8.42 -8.07
N ALA A 198 11.88 -7.58 -7.21
CA ALA A 198 12.24 -6.17 -7.05
C ALA A 198 11.91 -5.71 -5.62
N THR A 199 12.33 -4.51 -5.24
CA THR A 199 11.85 -3.84 -4.04
C THR A 199 11.03 -2.61 -4.45
N VAL A 200 9.83 -2.47 -3.92
CA VAL A 200 8.95 -1.33 -4.16
C VAL A 200 8.95 -0.45 -2.91
N ARG A 201 9.33 0.82 -3.06
CA ARG A 201 9.27 1.82 -2.00
C ARG A 201 8.02 2.66 -2.15
N ILE A 202 7.20 2.70 -1.10
CA ILE A 202 5.91 3.41 -1.07
C ILE A 202 5.93 4.38 0.12
N GLY A 203 6.33 5.63 -0.12
CA GLY A 203 6.75 6.54 0.94
C GLY A 203 8.06 6.06 1.57
N ASP A 204 8.06 5.80 2.88
CA ASP A 204 9.21 5.21 3.59
C ASP A 204 9.06 3.69 3.82
N GLN A 205 7.99 3.08 3.31
CA GLN A 205 7.78 1.64 3.43
C GLN A 205 8.46 0.92 2.27
N PHE A 206 9.28 -0.08 2.59
CA PHE A 206 9.96 -0.93 1.61
C PHE A 206 9.28 -2.29 1.57
N PHE A 207 8.85 -2.69 0.38
CA PHE A 207 8.21 -3.98 0.15
C PHE A 207 9.06 -4.80 -0.82
N ASN A 208 9.45 -6.00 -0.42
CA ASN A 208 9.99 -6.99 -1.34
C ASN A 208 8.87 -7.51 -2.21
N PHE A 209 9.06 -7.38 -3.51
CA PHE A 209 8.12 -7.83 -4.53
C PHE A 209 8.61 -9.15 -5.12
N THR A 210 7.87 -10.23 -4.86
CA THR A 210 8.23 -11.59 -5.28
C THR A 210 7.06 -12.29 -5.97
N GLU A 211 7.36 -13.20 -6.88
CA GLU A 211 6.36 -14.12 -7.46
C GLU A 211 6.13 -15.26 -6.45
N GLN A 212 4.87 -15.53 -6.10
CA GLN A 212 4.51 -16.66 -5.25
C GLN A 212 4.72 -17.95 -6.05
N ALA A 213 5.65 -18.79 -5.61
CA ALA A 213 5.81 -20.12 -6.16
C ALA A 213 4.53 -20.93 -5.92
N ASN A 214 3.98 -21.51 -6.98
CA ASN A 214 2.80 -22.37 -6.95
C ASN A 214 3.18 -23.82 -6.62
#